data_AF-A0A7R9MQA6-F1
#
_entry.id   AF-A0A7R9MQA6-F1
#
_cell.length_a   1.000
_cell.length_b   1.000
_cell.length_c   1.000
_cell.angle_alpha   90.00
_cell.angle_beta   90.00
_cell.angle_gamma   90.00
#
_symmetry.space_group_name_H-M   'P 1'
#
loop_
_entity.id
_entity.type
_entity.pdbx_description
1 polymer ?
#
loop_
_entity_poly.entity_id
_entity_poly.type
_entity_poly.pdbx_seq_one_letter_code
_entity_poly.pdbx_strand_id
1 'polypeptide(L)'
;MSGKRRHSDDEEVDAHEDHDIPDSLTATAVPKDQLLRPKLFKSSRNDSKRLIIILEKCNLEIVKTHNDFELLNCDQHMGQIRKYKKDPAFCRPDITHQCLLMLFDSPLNRAGLLQVYLHTDRNVLIEINPQTRFPRTF
;
A
#
# COMPACT_ATOMS: atom_id res chain seq x y z
N MET A 1 8.78 1.24 67.19
CA MET A 1 9.18 1.19 65.77
C MET A 1 7.88 1.33 64.97
N SER A 2 7.40 2.56 64.74
CA SER A 2 7.72 3.42 63.57
C SER A 2 7.62 2.61 62.28
N GLY A 3 6.46 2.59 61.61
CA GLY A 3 6.04 3.59 60.61
C GLY A 3 5.68 2.78 59.33
N LYS A 4 4.91 3.22 58.35
CA LYS A 4 4.38 4.53 57.97
C LYS A 4 3.46 4.23 56.77
N ARG A 5 2.25 4.78 56.82
CA ARG A 5 1.32 5.21 55.74
C ARG A 5 1.68 4.88 54.28
N ARG A 6 0.63 4.55 53.48
CA ARG A 6 0.23 5.15 52.17
C ARG A 6 -1.13 4.51 51.79
N HIS A 7 -2.26 5.23 51.73
CA HIS A 7 -2.71 6.22 50.71
C HIS A 7 -2.91 5.50 49.37
N SER A 8 -4.12 5.00 49.11
CA SER A 8 -5.28 5.64 48.44
C SER A 8 -5.23 5.48 46.92
N ASP A 9 -6.41 5.25 46.36
CA ASP A 9 -6.81 5.49 44.97
C ASP A 9 -6.31 4.50 43.91
N ASP A 10 -7.02 3.37 43.77
CA ASP A 10 -7.13 2.67 42.48
C ASP A 10 -8.10 3.50 41.58
N GLU A 11 -7.61 4.62 41.08
CA GLU A 11 -8.16 5.25 39.88
C GLU A 11 -7.57 4.52 38.67
N GLU A 12 -8.38 3.70 38.00
CA GLU A 12 -8.17 3.35 36.59
C GLU A 12 -8.23 4.64 35.77
N VAL A 13 -7.08 5.26 35.54
CA VAL A 13 -6.91 6.25 34.49
C VAL A 13 -6.62 5.46 33.21
N ASP A 14 -7.69 5.10 32.51
CA ASP A 14 -7.63 4.73 31.10
C ASP A 14 -7.19 6.00 30.34
N ALA A 15 -5.88 6.21 30.28
CA ALA A 15 -5.29 7.23 29.42
C ALA A 15 -5.45 6.75 27.98
N HIS A 16 -6.61 7.06 27.42
CA HIS A 16 -6.78 7.24 25.98
C HIS A 16 -5.77 8.31 25.54
N GLU A 17 -4.56 7.90 25.20
CA GLU A 17 -3.68 8.72 24.38
C GLU A 17 -4.26 8.72 22.97
N ASP A 18 -5.00 9.79 22.70
CA ASP A 18 -5.44 10.22 21.39
C ASP A 18 -4.23 10.29 20.45
N HIS A 19 -4.02 9.23 19.69
CA HIS A 19 -3.26 9.33 18.45
C HIS A 19 -4.17 10.02 17.44
N ASP A 20 -3.95 11.33 17.27
CA ASP A 20 -4.45 12.15 16.17
C ASP A 20 -4.14 11.45 14.83
N ILE A 21 -5.08 10.63 14.38
CA ILE A 21 -5.19 10.21 12.99
C ILE A 21 -5.50 11.51 12.24
N PRO A 22 -4.69 11.94 11.26
CA PRO A 22 -5.06 13.09 10.46
C PRO A 22 -6.45 12.85 9.87
N ASP A 23 -7.36 13.81 10.06
CA ASP A 23 -8.79 13.79 9.70
C ASP A 23 -9.12 13.40 8.24
N SER A 24 -8.12 13.12 7.41
CA SER A 24 -8.27 12.72 6.02
C SER A 24 -8.64 11.24 5.80
N LEU A 25 -8.72 10.41 6.85
CA LEU A 25 -9.01 8.98 6.75
C LEU A 25 -10.33 8.53 7.40
N THR A 26 -11.21 9.44 7.81
CA THR A 26 -12.59 9.07 8.13
C THR A 26 -13.29 8.64 6.84
N ALA A 27 -13.39 7.32 6.65
CA ALA A 27 -14.11 6.71 5.56
C ALA A 27 -15.58 7.12 5.63
N THR A 28 -15.94 8.18 4.92
CA THR A 28 -17.33 8.44 4.54
C THR A 28 -17.82 7.18 3.83
N ALA A 29 -18.91 6.60 4.32
CA ALA A 29 -19.49 5.39 3.76
C ALA A 29 -19.90 5.65 2.31
N VAL A 30 -19.03 5.28 1.37
CA VAL A 30 -19.31 5.36 -0.06
C VAL A 30 -20.37 4.30 -0.38
N PRO A 31 -21.52 4.68 -0.98
CA PRO A 31 -22.53 3.72 -1.40
C PRO A 31 -21.89 2.63 -2.27
N LYS A 32 -22.25 1.36 -2.06
CA LYS A 32 -21.64 0.21 -2.75
C LYS A 32 -21.71 0.32 -4.29
N ASP A 33 -22.66 1.09 -4.81
CA ASP A 33 -22.83 1.35 -6.24
C ASP A 33 -21.87 2.41 -6.83
N GLN A 34 -21.11 3.11 -5.98
CA GLN A 34 -20.08 4.09 -6.36
C GLN A 34 -18.64 3.57 -6.22
N LEU A 35 -18.46 2.38 -5.64
CA LEU A 35 -17.16 1.72 -5.59
C LEU A 35 -16.89 1.14 -6.99
N LEU A 36 -15.82 1.60 -7.64
CA LEU A 36 -15.33 1.19 -8.98
C LEU A 36 -15.85 1.99 -10.18
N ARG A 37 -16.05 3.30 -10.05
CA ARG A 37 -15.83 4.19 -11.21
C ARG A 37 -14.50 4.90 -11.01
N PRO A 38 -13.34 4.26 -11.30
CA PRO A 38 -12.11 5.02 -11.46
C PRO A 38 -12.43 6.16 -12.43
N LYS A 39 -12.00 7.38 -12.10
CA LYS A 39 -12.20 8.54 -12.96
C LYS A 39 -11.59 8.19 -14.31
N LEU A 40 -12.43 7.74 -15.26
CA LEU A 40 -11.99 7.34 -16.59
C LEU A 40 -11.19 8.52 -17.14
N PHE A 41 -9.90 8.31 -17.38
CA PHE A 41 -9.15 9.23 -18.22
C PHE A 41 -9.99 9.46 -19.49
N LYS A 42 -10.15 10.71 -19.90
CA LYS A 42 -10.87 11.14 -21.12
C LYS A 42 -10.15 10.69 -22.41
N SER A 43 -9.70 9.44 -22.47
CA SER A 43 -9.09 8.83 -23.65
C SER A 43 -10.03 7.77 -24.18
N SER A 44 -10.98 8.23 -25.00
CA SER A 44 -11.85 7.42 -25.85
C SER A 44 -12.78 6.41 -25.14
N ARG A 45 -13.88 6.08 -25.80
CA ARG A 45 -14.94 5.22 -25.28
C ARG A 45 -14.35 3.86 -24.86
N ASN A 46 -15.03 3.16 -23.96
CA ASN A 46 -14.81 1.75 -23.59
C ASN A 46 -14.94 0.74 -24.77
N ASP A 47 -14.83 1.21 -26.01
CA ASP A 47 -15.08 0.54 -27.27
C ASP A 47 -13.78 0.20 -28.03
N SER A 48 -12.63 0.73 -27.57
CA SER A 48 -11.32 0.38 -28.12
C SER A 48 -10.79 -0.90 -27.46
N LYS A 49 -10.37 -1.85 -28.30
CA LYS A 49 -9.74 -3.10 -27.85
C LYS A 49 -8.45 -2.78 -27.08
N ARG A 50 -8.38 -3.16 -25.81
CA ARG A 50 -7.19 -3.03 -24.96
C ARG A 50 -7.01 -4.27 -24.09
N LEU A 51 -5.76 -4.56 -23.74
CA LEU A 51 -5.42 -5.56 -22.72
C LEU A 51 -5.42 -4.89 -21.36
N ILE A 52 -6.16 -5.47 -20.42
CA ILE A 52 -6.14 -5.04 -19.01
C ILE A 52 -5.40 -6.11 -18.21
N ILE A 53 -4.36 -5.69 -17.50
CA ILE A 53 -3.58 -6.55 -16.61
C ILE A 53 -3.76 -6.06 -15.18
N ILE A 54 -4.08 -6.99 -14.27
CA ILE A 54 -4.13 -6.76 -12.84
C ILE A 54 -3.01 -7.58 -12.22
N LEU A 55 -2.02 -6.92 -11.64
CA LEU A 55 -1.04 -7.59 -10.79
C LEU A 55 -1.67 -7.72 -9.40
N GLU A 56 -2.05 -8.95 -9.09
CA GLU A 56 -2.79 -9.30 -7.87
C GLU A 56 -1.82 -9.62 -6.73
N LYS A 57 -2.20 -9.28 -5.49
CA LYS A 57 -1.40 -9.54 -4.28
C LYS A 57 0.02 -8.96 -4.36
N CYS A 58 0.13 -7.74 -4.86
CA CYS A 58 1.40 -7.02 -4.88
C CYS A 58 1.85 -6.69 -3.45
N ASN A 59 3.05 -7.15 -3.07
CA ASN A 59 3.65 -6.79 -1.80
C ASN A 59 4.26 -5.39 -1.85
N LEU A 60 3.40 -4.38 -1.67
CA LEU A 60 3.79 -2.97 -1.61
C LEU A 60 3.33 -2.41 -0.27
N GLU A 61 4.19 -2.54 0.74
CA GLU A 61 3.93 -2.07 2.09
C GLU A 61 5.05 -1.15 2.56
N ILE A 62 4.68 -0.11 3.30
CA ILE A 62 5.62 0.85 3.87
C ILE A 62 6.00 0.40 5.28
N VAL A 63 7.29 0.47 5.59
CA VAL A 63 7.83 0.32 6.94
C VAL A 63 8.44 1.64 7.37
N LYS A 64 8.26 1.99 8.64
CA LYS A 64 8.99 3.09 9.25
C LYS A 64 10.35 2.59 9.71
N THR A 65 11.43 3.14 9.15
CA THR A 65 12.78 3.00 9.68
C THR A 65 13.10 4.19 10.60
N HIS A 66 14.32 4.26 11.14
CA HIS A 66 14.66 5.27 12.15
C HIS A 66 14.54 6.71 11.59
N ASN A 67 14.81 6.90 10.29
CA ASN A 67 14.89 8.22 9.68
C ASN A 67 13.91 8.44 8.52
N ASP A 68 13.32 7.38 7.95
CA ASP A 68 12.48 7.49 6.76
C ASP A 68 11.41 6.40 6.67
N PHE A 69 10.60 6.46 5.62
CA PHE A 69 9.66 5.44 5.21
C PHE A 69 10.20 4.67 4.00
N GLU A 70 10.31 3.36 4.14
CA GLU A 70 10.89 2.48 3.13
C GLU A 70 9.89 1.40 2.71
N LEU A 71 10.04 0.83 1.52
CA LEU A 71 9.25 -0.33 1.10
C LEU A 71 9.75 -1.59 1.83
N LEU A 72 8.82 -2.36 2.39
CA LEU A 72 9.09 -3.64 3.04
C LEU A 72 9.79 -4.58 2.05
N ASN A 73 10.94 -5.10 2.43
CA ASN A 73 11.79 -5.94 1.59
C ASN A 73 12.45 -7.02 2.47
N CYS A 74 12.53 -8.26 1.99
CA CYS A 74 13.15 -9.37 2.69
C CYS A 74 14.64 -9.15 2.98
N ASP A 75 15.36 -8.37 2.17
CA ASP A 75 16.81 -8.22 2.35
C ASP A 75 17.18 -7.22 3.45
N GLN A 76 16.46 -6.10 3.52
CA GLN A 76 16.77 -4.97 4.41
C GLN A 76 15.96 -5.00 5.71
N HIS A 77 14.76 -5.59 5.68
CA HIS A 77 13.76 -5.42 6.74
C HIS A 77 13.48 -6.70 7.54
N MET A 78 14.44 -7.63 7.63
CA MET A 78 14.26 -8.91 8.33
C MET A 78 13.84 -8.78 9.80
N GLY A 79 14.31 -7.74 10.49
CA GLY A 79 13.92 -7.48 11.88
C GLY A 79 12.43 -7.15 12.01
N GLN A 80 11.93 -6.26 11.15
CA GLN A 80 10.55 -5.85 11.07
C GLN A 80 9.66 -7.03 10.65
N ILE A 81 10.09 -7.81 9.65
CA ILE A 81 9.38 -8.99 9.18
C ILE A 81 9.15 -9.99 10.32
N ARG A 82 10.20 -10.28 11.10
CA ARG A 82 10.09 -11.14 12.29
C ARG A 82 9.18 -10.53 13.36
N LYS A 83 9.32 -9.23 13.64
CA LYS A 83 8.49 -8.52 14.63
C LYS A 83 6.99 -8.63 14.30
N TYR A 84 6.64 -8.46 13.03
CA TYR A 84 5.27 -8.54 12.55
C TYR A 84 4.83 -9.96 12.16
N LYS A 85 5.65 -10.98 12.44
CA LYS A 85 5.37 -12.39 12.13
C LYS A 85 4.98 -12.63 10.67
N LYS A 86 5.61 -11.88 9.76
CA LYS A 86 5.42 -12.05 8.32
C LYS A 86 6.38 -13.09 7.78
N ASP A 87 6.00 -13.72 6.68
CA ASP A 87 6.87 -14.60 5.94
C ASP A 87 7.77 -13.78 5.00
N PRO A 88 9.11 -13.87 5.14
CA PRO A 88 10.05 -13.18 4.25
C PRO A 88 9.85 -13.50 2.77
N ALA A 89 9.36 -14.70 2.43
CA ALA A 89 9.15 -15.12 1.05
C ALA A 89 8.15 -14.24 0.30
N PHE A 90 7.22 -13.60 1.01
CA PHE A 90 6.21 -12.71 0.44
C PHE A 90 6.62 -11.24 0.48
N CYS A 91 7.70 -10.88 1.16
CA CYS A 91 8.18 -9.49 1.26
C CYS A 91 9.06 -9.10 0.07
N ARG A 92 8.51 -9.24 -1.15
CA ARG A 92 9.22 -9.17 -2.43
C ARG A 92 8.67 -8.09 -3.36
N PRO A 93 8.87 -6.80 -3.03
CA PRO A 93 8.46 -5.68 -3.88
C PRO A 93 9.16 -5.67 -5.26
N ASP A 94 10.34 -6.28 -5.37
CA ASP A 94 11.14 -6.40 -6.60
C ASP A 94 10.42 -7.17 -7.70
N ILE A 95 9.59 -8.16 -7.35
CA ILE A 95 8.78 -8.91 -8.32
C ILE A 95 7.81 -7.96 -9.03
N THR A 96 7.12 -7.11 -8.26
CA THR A 96 6.17 -6.13 -8.82
C THR A 96 6.91 -5.11 -9.68
N HIS A 97 8.08 -4.63 -9.24
CA HIS A 97 8.93 -3.72 -10.00
C HIS A 97 9.34 -4.31 -11.35
N GLN A 98 9.87 -5.54 -11.38
CA GLN A 98 10.28 -6.21 -12.61
C GLN A 98 9.10 -6.44 -13.58
N CYS A 99 7.95 -6.87 -13.07
CA CYS A 99 6.74 -6.99 -13.89
C CYS A 99 6.36 -5.65 -14.52
N LEU A 100 6.37 -4.55 -13.75
CA LEU A 100 6.06 -3.22 -14.26
C LEU A 100 7.05 -2.76 -15.33
N LEU A 101 8.34 -2.99 -15.15
CA LEU A 101 9.34 -2.68 -16.17
C LEU A 101 9.06 -3.41 -17.49
N MET A 102 8.75 -4.71 -17.42
CA MET A 102 8.44 -5.52 -18.61
C MET A 102 7.15 -5.07 -19.31
N LEU A 103 6.11 -4.80 -18.53
CA LEU A 103 4.80 -4.38 -19.06
C LEU A 103 4.89 -3.02 -19.75
N PHE A 104 5.56 -2.05 -19.14
CA PHE A 104 5.63 -0.68 -19.65
C PHE A 104 6.60 -0.51 -20.81
N ASP A 105 7.59 -1.41 -20.95
CA ASP A 105 8.48 -1.48 -22.12
C ASP A 105 7.89 -2.25 -23.31
N SER A 106 6.77 -2.94 -23.09
CA SER A 106 6.15 -3.74 -24.16
C SER A 106 5.72 -2.87 -25.35
N PRO A 107 5.78 -3.39 -26.59
CA PRO A 107 5.19 -2.71 -27.75
C PRO A 107 3.70 -2.38 -27.55
N LEU A 108 3.00 -3.18 -26.75
CA LEU A 108 1.59 -3.00 -26.45
C LEU A 108 1.31 -1.73 -25.63
N ASN A 109 2.15 -1.44 -24.63
CA ASN A 109 2.07 -0.18 -23.89
C ASN A 109 2.38 1.02 -24.79
N ARG A 110 3.42 0.92 -25.64
CA ARG A 110 3.78 1.97 -26.61
C ARG A 110 2.67 2.23 -27.64
N ALA A 111 1.87 1.21 -27.98
CA ALA A 111 0.71 1.34 -28.85
C ALA A 111 -0.53 1.93 -28.16
N GLY A 112 -0.48 2.19 -26.84
CA GLY A 112 -1.62 2.70 -26.07
C GLY A 112 -2.74 1.68 -25.84
N LEU A 113 -2.43 0.38 -25.96
CA LEU A 113 -3.40 -0.71 -25.88
C LEU A 113 -3.31 -1.50 -24.56
N LEU A 114 -2.51 -1.02 -23.61
CA LEU A 114 -2.32 -1.66 -22.30
C LEU A 114 -2.83 -0.75 -21.18
N GLN A 115 -3.61 -1.33 -20.27
CA GLN A 115 -3.94 -0.72 -18.98
C GLN A 115 -3.48 -1.67 -17.88
N VAL A 116 -2.72 -1.14 -16.91
CA VAL A 116 -2.21 -1.92 -15.77
C VAL A 116 -2.82 -1.40 -14.47
N TYR A 117 -3.24 -2.33 -13.63
CA TYR A 117 -3.65 -2.10 -12.25
C TYR A 117 -2.78 -2.94 -11.31
N LEU A 118 -2.47 -2.40 -10.13
CA LEU A 118 -1.90 -3.15 -9.02
C LEU A 118 -2.96 -3.30 -7.95
N HIS A 119 -3.18 -4.53 -7.51
CA HIS A 119 -3.98 -4.80 -6.33
C HIS A 119 -3.06 -5.35 -5.24
N THR A 120 -2.88 -4.57 -4.17
CA THR A 120 -1.95 -4.93 -3.10
C THR A 120 -2.58 -5.90 -2.12
N ASP A 121 -1.74 -6.61 -1.36
CA ASP A 121 -2.20 -7.47 -0.26
C ASP A 121 -3.01 -6.73 0.82
N ARG A 122 -2.90 -5.40 0.87
CA ARG A 122 -3.63 -4.54 1.79
C ARG A 122 -4.93 -3.99 1.19
N ASN A 123 -5.44 -4.61 0.12
CA ASN A 123 -6.68 -4.24 -0.55
C ASN A 123 -6.66 -2.80 -1.09
N VAL A 124 -5.50 -2.36 -1.58
CA VAL A 124 -5.35 -1.07 -2.27
C VAL A 124 -5.27 -1.34 -3.76
N LEU A 125 -6.18 -0.73 -4.53
CA LEU A 125 -6.16 -0.78 -5.99
C LEU A 125 -5.50 0.49 -6.53
N ILE A 126 -4.43 0.32 -7.31
CA ILE A 126 -3.65 1.40 -7.91
C ILE A 126 -3.79 1.29 -9.42
N GLU A 127 -4.35 2.33 -10.04
CA GLU A 127 -4.33 2.48 -11.50
C GLU A 127 -3.03 3.16 -11.91
N ILE A 128 -2.33 2.60 -12.89
CA ILE A 128 -1.10 3.21 -13.41
C ILE A 128 -1.41 3.90 -14.74
N ASN A 129 -1.02 5.17 -14.85
CA ASN A 129 -1.06 5.89 -16.12
C ASN A 129 -0.10 5.24 -17.14
N PRO A 130 -0.55 4.90 -18.36
CA PRO A 130 0.30 4.30 -19.41
C PRO A 130 1.57 5.11 -19.77
N GLN A 131 1.58 6.42 -19.50
CA GLN A 131 2.73 7.31 -19.72
C GLN A 131 3.78 7.28 -18.60
N THR A 132 3.51 6.58 -17.50
CA THR A 132 4.43 6.48 -16.36
C THR A 132 5.75 5.82 -16.78
N ARG A 133 6.87 6.51 -16.51
CA ARG A 133 8.21 5.95 -16.69
C ARG A 133 8.74 5.44 -15.35
N PHE A 134 8.75 4.11 -15.19
CA PHE A 134 9.30 3.48 -14.00
C PHE A 134 10.83 3.63 -13.91
N PRO A 135 11.37 3.94 -12.72
CA PRO A 135 12.82 3.89 -12.47
C PRO A 135 13.37 2.49 -12.74
N ARG A 136 14.53 2.42 -13.39
CA ARG A 136 15.19 1.14 -13.73
C ARG A 136 15.95 0.54 -12.56
N THR A 137 16.36 1.37 -11.62
CA THR A 137 16.94 0.96 -10.34
C THR A 137 15.79 0.66 -9.38
N PHE A 138 15.95 -0.43 -8.64
CA PHE A 138 15.09 -0.76 -7.50
C PHE A 138 15.47 0.12 -6.31
#